data_AF-A0A2E3LWZ6-F1
#
_entry.id   AF-A0A2E3LWZ6-F1
#
_cell.length_a   1.000
_cell.length_b   1.000
_cell.length_c   1.000
_cell.angle_alpha   90.00
_cell.angle_beta   90.00
_cell.angle_gamma   90.00
#
_symmetry.space_group_name_H-M   'P 1'
#
loop_
_entity.id
_entity.type
_entity.pdbx_description
1 polymer ?
#
loop_
_entity_poly.entity_id
_entity_poly.type
_entity_poly.pdbx_seq_one_letter_code
_entity_poly.pdbx_strand_id
1 'polypeptide(L)' 'MARYTGKKNRIARRFGVNIFGRARNPLLHKPNPPGVHGARRRKR' A
#
# COMPACT_ATOMS: atom_id res chain seq x y z
N MET A 1 3.41 -24.15 -6.22
CA MET A 1 2.60 -22.97 -5.85
C MET A 1 3.51 -21.76 -5.80
N ALA A 2 3.24 -20.69 -6.57
CA ALA A 2 4.11 -19.51 -6.60
C ALA A 2 3.75 -18.53 -5.47
N ARG A 3 4.72 -18.14 -4.65
CA ARG A 3 4.54 -17.16 -3.57
C ARG A 3 5.04 -15.78 -4.00
N TYR A 4 4.25 -14.74 -3.75
CA TYR A 4 4.71 -13.37 -3.96
C TYR A 4 5.78 -12.98 -2.92
N THR A 5 6.98 -12.68 -3.40
CA THR A 5 8.14 -12.27 -2.58
C THR A 5 8.41 -10.75 -2.62
N GLY A 6 7.57 -9.99 -3.32
CA GLY A 6 7.77 -8.55 -3.47
C GLY A 6 7.39 -7.71 -2.24
N LYS A 7 7.46 -6.37 -2.40
CA LYS A 7 7.26 -5.39 -1.31
C LYS A 7 5.82 -5.40 -0.79
N LYS A 8 5.60 -6.03 0.37
CA LYS A 8 4.29 -6.11 1.07
C LYS A 8 3.66 -4.73 1.35
N ASN A 9 4.46 -3.71 1.63
CA ASN A 9 3.96 -2.35 1.89
C ASN A 9 3.25 -1.74 0.67
N ARG A 10 3.61 -2.16 -0.56
CA ARG A 10 2.92 -1.74 -1.79
C ARG A 10 1.47 -2.24 -1.81
N ILE A 11 1.26 -3.47 -1.34
CA ILE A 11 -0.06 -4.10 -1.27
C ILE A 11 -0.93 -3.36 -0.25
N ALA A 12 -0.41 -3.13 0.96
CA ALA A 12 -1.13 -2.36 2.00
C ALA A 12 -1.55 -0.97 1.50
N ARG A 13 -0.65 -0.24 0.82
CA ARG A 13 -0.98 1.08 0.24
C ARG A 13 -1.96 1.03 -0.92
N ARG A 14 -1.98 -0.05 -1.71
CA ARG A 14 -2.92 -0.21 -2.83
C ARG A 14 -4.35 -0.37 -2.33
N PHE A 15 -4.53 -1.13 -1.25
CA PHE A 15 -5.83 -1.39 -0.64
C PHE A 15 -6.22 -0.38 0.43
N GLY A 16 -5.30 0.50 0.86
CA GLY A 16 -5.57 1.52 1.86
C GLY A 16 -5.76 0.97 3.27
N VAL A 17 -5.41 -0.31 3.52
CA VAL A 17 -5.60 -1.00 4.81
C VAL A 17 -4.33 -1.76 5.21
N ASN A 18 -4.09 -1.88 6.52
CA ASN A 18 -2.93 -2.60 7.05
C ASN A 18 -3.18 -4.12 7.05
N ILE A 19 -3.16 -4.73 5.86
CA ILE A 19 -3.47 -6.16 5.64
C ILE A 19 -2.55 -7.10 6.45
N PHE A 20 -1.33 -6.66 6.77
CA PHE A 20 -0.32 -7.51 7.39
C PHE A 20 -0.22 -7.34 8.90
N GLY A 21 -1.05 -6.50 9.52
CA GLY A 21 -1.06 -6.30 10.99
C GLY A 21 0.29 -5.88 11.58
N ARG A 22 1.19 -5.31 10.76
CA ARG A 22 2.56 -4.98 11.19
C ARG A 22 2.58 -3.67 11.97
N ALA A 23 3.46 -3.59 12.97
CA ALA A 23 3.74 -2.35 13.70
C ALA A 23 4.19 -1.21 12.77
N ARG A 24 5.00 -1.54 11.73
CA ARG A 24 5.33 -0.60 10.65
C ARG A 24 4.18 -0.49 9.66
N ASN A 25 3.26 0.43 9.92
CA ASN A 25 2.16 0.77 9.03
C ASN A 25 2.59 1.79 7.96
N PRO A 26 2.66 1.43 6.66
CA PRO A 26 3.05 2.35 5.61
C PRO A 26 2.01 3.46 5.35
N LEU A 27 0.77 3.30 5.81
CA LEU A 27 -0.32 4.26 5.64
C LEU A 27 -0.15 5.49 6.54
N LEU A 28 0.55 5.37 7.67
CA LEU A 28 0.79 6.51 8.57
C LEU A 28 1.63 7.60 7.89
N HIS A 29 2.61 7.21 7.09
CA HIS A 29 3.51 8.15 6.42
C HIS A 29 3.16 8.37 4.93
N LYS A 30 2.54 7.38 4.28
CA LYS A 30 2.22 7.42 2.85
C LYS A 30 0.83 6.82 2.59
N PRO A 31 -0.25 7.53 2.94
CA PRO A 31 -1.63 7.04 2.81
C PRO A 31 -2.07 6.88 1.36
N ASN A 32 -1.45 7.61 0.43
CA ASN A 32 -1.80 7.56 -0.98
C ASN A 32 -1.42 6.21 -1.62
N PRO A 33 -2.17 5.74 -2.65
CA PRO A 33 -1.82 4.56 -3.43
C PRO A 33 -0.38 4.59 -3.96
N PRO A 34 0.25 3.43 -4.22
CA PRO A 34 1.57 3.37 -4.81
C PRO A 34 1.54 3.81 -6.28
N GLY A 35 2.65 4.39 -6.77
CA GLY A 35 2.82 4.85 -8.15
C GLY A 35 2.92 6.37 -8.27
N VAL A 36 3.41 6.84 -9.42
CA VAL A 36 3.63 8.28 -9.72
C VAL A 36 2.33 9.08 -9.63
N HIS A 37 1.23 8.51 -10.10
CA HIS A 37 -0.10 9.14 -10.04
C HIS A 37 -0.88 8.83 -8.77
N GLY A 38 -0.32 8.05 -7.84
CA GLY A 38 -1.01 7.64 -6.62
C GLY A 38 -1.44 8.84 -5.75
N ALA A 39 -0.63 9.89 -5.72
CA ALA A 39 -0.96 11.14 -5.01
C ALA A 39 -2.02 11.99 -5.73
N ARG A 40 -2.17 11.83 -7.04
CA ARG A 40 -3.12 12.58 -7.88
C ARG A 40 -4.41 11.82 -8.15
N ARG A 41 -4.60 10.64 -7.55
CA ARG A 41 -5.82 9.85 -7.75
C ARG A 41 -7.00 10.61 -7.16
N ARG A 42 -7.77 11.30 -8.03
CA ARG A 42 -9.08 11.84 -7.67
C ARG A 42 -9.95 10.68 -7.19
N LYS A 43 -10.50 10.81 -5.98
CA LYS A 43 -11.64 9.96 -5.56
C LYS A 43 -12.75 10.20 -6.59
N ARG A 44 -13.24 9.10 -7.17
CA ARG A 44 -14.50 9.09 -7.90
C ARG A 44 -15.62 9.07 -6.87
#